data_AF-A0A1M7PD97-F1
#
_entry.id   AF-A0A1M7PD97-F1
#
_cell.length_a   1.000
_cell.length_b   1.000
_cell.length_c   1.000
_cell.angle_alpha   90.00
_cell.angle_beta   90.00
_cell.angle_gamma   90.00
#
_symmetry.space_group_name_H-M   'P 1'
#
loop_
_entity.id
_entity.type
_entity.pdbx_description
1 polymer ?
#
loop_
_entity_poly.entity_id
_entity_poly.type
_entity_poly.pdbx_seq_one_letter_code
_entity_poly.pdbx_strand_id
1 'polypeptide(L)'
;MSTVHSTTEKLEFAATMGAMIQDSSERAALVDHLSADGRLTVLADTADTVHLVVPADLDDARIASGDEDYLLEIGRRALGNCMYDILPE
;
A
#
# COMPACT_ATOMS: atom_id res chain seq x y z
N MET A 1 -20.96 5.44 14.66
CA MET A 1 -21.93 4.84 13.72
C MET A 1 -21.14 4.33 12.53
N SER A 2 -21.08 3.01 12.33
CA SER A 2 -20.37 2.43 11.18
C SER A 2 -21.34 2.36 10.01
N THR A 3 -21.07 3.10 8.93
CA THR A 3 -21.91 3.13 7.73
C THR A 3 -21.77 1.81 6.98
N VAL A 4 -22.83 1.01 6.94
CA VAL A 4 -22.84 -0.26 6.21
C VAL A 4 -23.07 0.04 4.74
N HIS A 5 -21.99 0.11 3.96
CA HIS A 5 -22.07 0.22 2.50
C HIS A 5 -22.50 -1.11 1.88
N SER A 6 -23.42 -1.05 0.92
CA SER A 6 -23.82 -2.22 0.13
C SER A 6 -22.63 -2.74 -0.70
N THR A 7 -22.67 -4.01 -1.09
CA THR A 7 -21.60 -4.60 -1.92
C THR A 7 -21.41 -3.84 -3.23
N THR A 8 -22.49 -3.37 -3.85
CA THR A 8 -22.45 -2.58 -5.08
C THR A 8 -21.75 -1.24 -4.87
N GLU A 9 -22.09 -0.51 -3.80
CA GLU A 9 -21.44 0.77 -3.47
C GLU A 9 -19.94 0.60 -3.21
N LYS A 10 -19.54 -0.48 -2.54
CA LYS A 10 -18.11 -0.79 -2.33
C LYS A 10 -17.36 -1.05 -3.63
N LEU A 11 -18.00 -1.75 -4.57
CA LEU A 11 -17.41 -2.06 -5.87
C LEU A 11 -17.30 -0.80 -6.74
N GLU A 12 -18.33 0.05 -6.76
CA GLU A 12 -18.30 1.33 -7.48
C GLU A 12 -17.23 2.27 -6.91
N PHE A 13 -17.13 2.34 -5.59
CA PHE A 13 -16.08 3.10 -4.91
C PHE A 13 -14.68 2.58 -5.28
N ALA A 14 -14.48 1.25 -5.20
CA ALA A 14 -13.20 0.63 -5.54
C ALA A 14 -12.84 0.83 -7.03
N ALA A 15 -13.81 0.74 -7.93
CA ALA A 15 -13.60 1.00 -9.36
C ALA A 15 -13.23 2.46 -9.64
N THR A 16 -13.90 3.40 -8.98
CA THR A 16 -13.61 4.83 -9.08
C THR A 16 -12.21 5.13 -8.57
N MET A 17 -11.85 4.62 -7.39
CA MET A 17 -10.50 4.76 -6.84
C MET A 17 -9.44 4.14 -7.77
N GLY A 18 -9.72 2.96 -8.31
CA GLY A 18 -8.86 2.31 -9.28
C GLY A 18 -8.61 3.17 -10.52
N ALA A 19 -9.66 3.76 -11.09
CA ALA A 19 -9.54 4.66 -12.24
C ALA A 19 -8.68 5.90 -11.93
N MET A 20 -8.91 6.54 -10.78
CA MET A 20 -8.13 7.69 -10.33
C MET A 20 -6.65 7.35 -10.11
N ILE A 21 -6.35 6.16 -9.59
CA ILE A 21 -4.97 5.72 -9.37
C ILE A 21 -4.26 5.44 -10.70
N GLN A 22 -4.97 4.95 -11.72
CA GLN A 22 -4.37 4.63 -13.02
C GLN A 22 -4.09 5.89 -13.86
N ASP A 23 -4.93 6.93 -13.76
CA ASP A 23 -4.69 8.21 -14.43
C ASP A 23 -3.61 9.04 -13.70
N SER A 24 -2.59 9.51 -14.43
CA SER A 24 -1.48 10.25 -13.83
C SER A 24 -1.84 11.62 -13.24
N SER A 25 -2.82 12.29 -13.83
CA SER A 25 -3.25 13.62 -13.41
C SER A 25 -4.21 13.54 -12.22
N GLU A 26 -5.13 12.58 -12.24
CA GLU A 26 -6.03 12.34 -11.10
C GLU A 26 -5.26 11.78 -9.90
N ARG A 27 -4.27 10.91 -10.13
CA ARG A 27 -3.38 10.42 -9.08
C ARG A 27 -2.63 11.57 -8.40
N ALA A 28 -2.11 12.53 -9.17
CA ALA A 28 -1.43 13.71 -8.60
C ALA A 28 -2.39 14.56 -7.75
N ALA A 29 -3.60 14.83 -8.26
CA ALA A 29 -4.62 15.56 -7.52
C ALA A 29 -5.07 14.82 -6.24
N LEU A 30 -5.15 13.50 -6.28
CA LEU A 30 -5.44 12.66 -5.12
C LEU A 30 -4.34 12.76 -4.06
N VAL A 31 -3.06 12.71 -4.46
CA VAL A 31 -1.92 12.89 -3.54
C VAL A 31 -1.99 14.25 -2.85
N ASP A 32 -2.24 15.32 -3.60
CA ASP A 32 -2.35 16.67 -3.03
C ASP A 32 -3.51 16.76 -2.04
N HIS A 33 -4.67 16.19 -2.38
CA HIS A 33 -5.84 16.18 -1.50
C HIS A 33 -5.60 15.41 -0.20
N LEU A 34 -4.99 14.22 -0.27
CA LEU A 34 -4.71 13.38 0.90
C LEU A 34 -3.63 13.99 1.79
N SER A 35 -2.63 14.64 1.20
CA SER A 35 -1.52 15.27 1.93
C SER A 35 -1.96 16.57 2.61
N ALA A 36 -2.98 17.27 2.10
CA ALA A 36 -3.47 18.53 2.65
C ALA A 36 -4.01 18.42 4.09
N ASP A 37 -4.48 17.25 4.49
CA ASP A 37 -5.00 16.98 5.85
C ASP A 37 -3.87 16.74 6.88
N GLY A 38 -2.64 16.44 6.43
CA GLY A 38 -1.48 16.20 7.30
C GLY A 38 -1.56 14.94 8.19
N ARG A 39 -2.70 14.23 8.18
CA ARG A 39 -2.91 12.97 8.93
C ARG A 39 -2.43 11.73 8.18
N LEU A 40 -2.13 11.87 6.89
CA LEU A 40 -1.71 10.79 6.01
C LEU A 40 -0.36 11.13 5.41
N THR A 41 0.55 10.16 5.44
CA THR A 41 1.80 10.22 4.66
C THR A 41 1.57 9.43 3.39
N VAL A 42 1.69 10.09 2.23
CA VAL A 42 1.60 9.43 0.92
C VAL A 42 3.02 9.15 0.44
N LEU A 43 3.32 7.87 0.24
CA LEU A 43 4.60 7.40 -0.29
C LEU A 43 4.39 6.82 -1.68
N ALA A 44 5.26 7.17 -2.62
CA ALA A 44 5.22 6.65 -3.98
C ALA A 44 6.22 5.51 -4.14
N ASP A 45 5.72 4.36 -4.56
CA ASP A 45 6.57 3.25 -5.00
C ASP A 45 7.27 3.63 -6.32
N THR A 46 8.48 3.13 -6.50
CA THR A 46 9.26 3.28 -7.73
C THR A 46 9.66 1.90 -8.25
N ALA A 47 10.39 1.85 -9.38
CA ALA A 47 10.90 0.59 -9.91
C ALA A 47 11.78 -0.17 -8.90
N ASP A 48 12.50 0.57 -8.05
CA ASP A 48 13.50 0.01 -7.12
C ASP A 48 13.04 0.06 -5.67
N THR A 49 11.83 0.55 -5.38
CA THR A 49 11.37 0.76 -3.99
C THR A 49 9.88 0.48 -3.88
N VAL A 50 9.54 -0.39 -2.94
CA VAL A 50 8.16 -0.71 -2.55
C VAL A 50 7.99 -0.42 -1.06
N HIS A 51 6.90 0.23 -0.69
CA HIS A 51 6.56 0.50 0.69
C HIS A 51 5.57 -0.55 1.21
N LEU A 52 5.87 -1.11 2.38
CA LEU A 52 4.98 -2.05 3.07
C LEU A 52 4.34 -1.34 4.26
N VAL A 53 3.00 -1.39 4.33
CA VAL A 53 2.25 -0.88 5.47
C VAL A 53 2.10 -2.01 6.49
N VAL A 54 2.72 -1.86 7.66
CA VAL A 54 2.56 -2.77 8.80
C VAL A 54 1.55 -2.13 9.76
N PRO A 55 0.31 -2.65 9.85
CA PRO A 55 -0.76 -2.00 10.61
C PRO A 55 -0.73 -2.31 12.11
N ALA A 56 0.20 -3.14 12.59
CA ALA A 56 0.22 -3.63 13.97
C ALA A 56 1.37 -3.02 14.78
N ASP A 57 1.03 -2.22 15.79
CA ASP A 57 1.97 -1.59 16.73
C ASP A 57 2.85 -2.62 17.48
N LEU A 58 2.40 -3.88 17.56
CA LEU A 58 3.14 -4.97 18.20
C LEU A 58 4.51 -5.20 17.54
N ASP A 59 4.64 -4.86 16.27
CA ASP A 59 5.83 -5.13 15.46
C ASP A 59 6.83 -3.96 15.44
N ASP A 60 6.49 -2.82 16.03
CA ASP A 60 7.31 -1.59 16.04
C ASP A 60 8.73 -1.83 16.55
N ALA A 61 8.88 -2.61 17.61
CA ALA A 61 10.18 -2.88 18.21
C ALA A 61 11.11 -3.65 17.27
N ARG A 62 10.56 -4.58 16.47
CA ARG A 62 11.32 -5.41 15.52
C ARG A 62 11.70 -4.62 14.28
N ILE A 63 10.78 -3.76 13.81
CA ILE A 63 11.04 -2.84 12.70
C ILE A 63 12.12 -1.83 13.12
N ALA A 64 11.98 -1.21 14.29
CA ALA A 64 12.93 -0.23 14.80
C ALA A 64 14.32 -0.82 15.09
N SER A 65 14.40 -2.10 15.48
CA SER A 65 15.68 -2.79 15.66
C SER A 65 16.35 -3.22 14.34
N GLY A 66 15.65 -3.11 13.21
CA GLY A 66 16.13 -3.62 11.92
C GLY A 66 16.28 -5.14 11.90
N ASP A 67 15.33 -5.87 12.51
CA ASP A 67 15.33 -7.35 12.51
C ASP A 67 15.19 -7.87 11.07
N GLU A 68 16.32 -8.18 10.41
CA GLU A 68 16.36 -8.55 8.99
C GLU A 68 15.54 -9.81 8.69
N ASP A 69 15.54 -10.80 9.58
CA ASP A 69 14.78 -12.04 9.41
C ASP A 69 13.28 -11.74 9.43
N TYR A 70 12.83 -10.88 10.34
CA TYR A 70 11.45 -10.43 10.40
C TYR A 70 11.05 -9.63 9.16
N LEU A 71 11.88 -8.66 8.75
CA LEU A 71 11.62 -7.82 7.58
C LEU A 71 11.52 -8.66 6.29
N LEU A 72 12.36 -9.70 6.17
CA LEU A 72 12.30 -10.66 5.07
C LEU A 72 11.00 -11.48 5.10
N GLU A 73 10.59 -11.95 6.28
CA GLU A 73 9.36 -12.73 6.44
C GLU A 73 8.12 -11.90 6.05
N ILE A 74 7.98 -10.69 6.56
CA ILE A 74 6.85 -9.83 6.23
C ILE A 74 6.87 -9.41 4.76
N GLY A 75 8.06 -9.16 4.19
CA GLY A 75 8.22 -8.86 2.77
C GLY A 75 7.70 -10.01 1.88
N ARG A 76 8.09 -11.25 2.20
CA ARG A 76 7.58 -12.46 1.52
C ARG A 76 6.07 -12.63 1.64
N ARG A 77 5.50 -12.34 2.82
CA ARG A 77 4.05 -12.45 3.03
C ARG A 77 3.29 -11.37 2.26
N ALA A 78 3.79 -10.14 2.22
CA ALA A 78 3.11 -9.01 1.62
C ALA A 78 3.19 -8.98 0.09
N LEU A 79 4.35 -9.30 -0.48
CA LEU A 79 4.51 -9.42 -1.94
C LEU A 79 3.93 -10.73 -2.49
N GLY A 80 3.51 -11.63 -1.59
CA GLY A 80 3.21 -13.02 -1.93
C GLY A 80 4.47 -13.77 -2.36
N ASN A 81 4.30 -15.04 -2.74
CA ASN A 81 5.35 -15.75 -3.47
C ASN A 81 5.49 -15.14 -4.87
N CYS A 82 6.15 -13.98 -5.00
CA CYS A 82 6.82 -13.60 -6.23
C CYS A 82 8.02 -14.54 -6.43
N MET A 83 7.74 -15.83 -6.63
CA MET A 83 8.65 -16.69 -7.35
C MET A 83 8.64 -16.17 -8.78
N TYR A 84 9.72 -15.51 -9.18
CA TYR A 84 10.08 -15.54 -10.58
C TYR A 84 10.28 -17.00 -10.95
N ASP A 85 9.32 -17.62 -11.64
CA ASP A 85 9.54 -18.90 -12.32
C ASP A 85 10.61 -18.76 -13.41
N ILE A 86 10.91 -17.52 -13.82
CA ILE A 86 11.91 -17.18 -14.82
C ILE A 86 12.88 -16.16 -14.20
N LEU A 87 14.06 -16.63 -13.83
CA LEU A 87 15.19 -15.75 -13.52
C LEU A 87 15.59 -14.98 -14.80
N PRO A 88 15.88 -13.67 -14.72
CA PRO A 88 16.43 -12.95 -15.86
C PRO A 88 17.81 -13.53 -16.23
N GLU A 89 18.03 -13.70 -17.53
CA GLU A 89 19.29 -14.20 -18.11
C GLU A 89 20.46 -13.22 -17.93
#